data_AF-A0A9W9QQD9-F1
#
_entry.id   AF-A0A9W9QQD9-F1
#
_cell.length_a   1.000
_cell.length_b   1.000
_cell.length_c   1.000
_cell.angle_alpha   90.00
_cell.angle_beta   90.00
_cell.angle_gamma   90.00
#
_symmetry.space_group_name_H-M   'P 1'
#
loop_
_entity.id
_entity.type
_entity.pdbx_description
1 polymer ?
#
loop_
_entity_poly.entity_id
_entity_poly.type
_entity_poly.pdbx_seq_one_letter_code
_entity_poly.pdbx_strand_id
1 'polypeptide(L)'
;MTTPAIAPTTVSEITKPTMNTTVTPIVETDGPLFPATLISPEVIAALPDNYTIRPLRRSDYSRGYLDVLRVLTTVGEITEEMWNKRYEWITSRNDEYYMIVVCDGEDRVVGTGSLLVERKFIHSLGMVGHIEDIAVEKNQQGKKLGLRIIQTLDHVAAQVGCYKSILDCSEVNEGFYDKCGFKRAGLEMAHYY
;
A
#
# COMPACT_ATOMS: atom_id res chain seq x y z
N MET A 1 -7.89 38.16 -66.43
CA MET A 1 -7.92 37.01 -67.35
C MET A 1 -6.61 36.25 -67.20
N THR A 2 -6.73 34.92 -67.10
CA THR A 2 -5.69 33.86 -67.21
C THR A 2 -4.52 33.87 -66.20
N THR A 3 -4.69 33.08 -65.14
CA THR A 3 -3.62 32.40 -64.37
C THR A 3 -2.91 31.34 -65.24
N PRO A 4 -1.58 31.21 -65.20
CA PRO A 4 -0.89 30.04 -65.72
C PRO A 4 -0.73 28.94 -64.65
N ALA A 5 -0.94 27.70 -65.07
CA ALA A 5 -0.77 26.49 -64.28
C ALA A 5 0.71 26.10 -64.14
N ILE A 6 1.11 25.63 -62.95
CA ILE A 6 2.42 25.03 -62.68
C ILE A 6 2.22 23.53 -62.43
N ALA A 7 3.05 22.73 -63.10
CA ALA A 7 3.02 21.26 -63.11
C ALA A 7 3.48 20.65 -61.76
N PRO A 8 3.08 19.40 -61.44
CA PRO A 8 3.36 18.79 -60.15
C PRO A 8 4.80 18.27 -60.09
N THR A 9 5.50 18.56 -58.99
CA THR A 9 6.80 17.98 -58.66
C THR A 9 6.61 16.71 -57.85
N THR A 10 7.25 15.63 -58.28
CA THR A 10 7.27 14.30 -57.67
C THR A 10 7.89 14.34 -56.27
N VAL A 11 7.18 13.79 -55.29
CA VAL A 11 7.71 13.57 -53.93
C VAL A 11 8.38 12.20 -53.89
N SER A 12 9.67 12.17 -53.58
CA SER A 12 10.43 10.94 -53.33
C SER A 12 10.02 10.34 -51.97
N GLU A 13 9.65 9.05 -51.96
CA GLU A 13 9.38 8.29 -50.73
C GLU A 13 10.61 8.24 -49.82
N ILE A 14 10.44 8.75 -48.59
CA ILE A 14 11.40 8.58 -47.51
C ILE A 14 11.08 7.26 -46.82
N THR A 15 11.95 6.27 -46.97
CA THR A 15 11.88 4.99 -46.27
C THR A 15 12.10 5.21 -44.77
N LYS A 16 11.12 4.84 -43.93
CA LYS A 16 11.26 4.91 -42.47
C LYS A 16 12.25 3.85 -41.99
N PRO A 17 13.18 4.17 -41.07
CA PRO A 17 14.05 3.18 -40.47
C PRO A 17 13.25 2.28 -39.52
N THR A 18 13.34 0.98 -39.73
CA THR A 18 12.77 -0.05 -38.85
C THR A 18 13.57 -0.08 -37.56
N MET A 19 12.98 0.40 -36.46
CA MET A 19 13.54 0.15 -35.13
C MET A 19 13.24 -1.30 -34.75
N ASN A 20 14.27 -2.12 -34.67
CA ASN A 20 14.22 -3.42 -34.00
C ASN A 20 14.09 -3.16 -32.50
N THR A 21 12.86 -3.22 -31.98
CA THR A 21 12.63 -3.24 -30.53
C THR A 21 12.92 -4.63 -30.02
N THR A 22 14.17 -4.88 -29.60
CA THR A 22 14.47 -6.02 -28.74
C THR A 22 13.83 -5.73 -27.39
N VAL A 23 12.61 -6.23 -27.19
CA VAL A 23 11.95 -6.22 -25.88
C VAL A 23 12.76 -7.15 -24.99
N THR A 24 13.64 -6.56 -24.18
CA THR A 24 14.23 -7.29 -23.05
C THR A 24 13.10 -7.45 -22.03
N PRO A 25 12.77 -8.67 -21.56
CA PRO A 25 11.77 -8.82 -20.53
C PRO A 25 12.26 -8.07 -19.29
N ILE A 26 11.52 -7.04 -18.90
CA ILE A 26 11.75 -6.37 -17.63
C ILE A 26 11.42 -7.44 -16.59
N VAL A 27 12.44 -8.03 -15.99
CA VAL A 27 12.25 -8.81 -14.77
C VAL A 27 11.81 -7.80 -13.73
N GLU A 28 10.50 -7.63 -13.58
CA GLU A 28 9.96 -6.85 -12.47
C GLU A 28 10.43 -7.52 -11.18
N THR A 29 11.41 -6.89 -10.53
CA THR A 29 11.89 -7.32 -9.24
C THR A 29 10.72 -7.25 -8.26
N ASP A 30 10.45 -8.34 -7.53
CA ASP A 30 9.46 -8.41 -6.44
C ASP A 30 9.95 -7.61 -5.22
N GLY A 31 10.07 -6.29 -5.42
CA GLY A 31 10.57 -5.34 -4.44
C GLY A 31 9.49 -4.90 -3.46
N PRO A 32 9.90 -4.26 -2.35
CA PRO A 32 8.96 -3.70 -1.39
C PRO A 32 8.17 -2.53 -2.01
N LEU A 33 6.89 -2.40 -1.66
CA LEU A 33 5.97 -1.35 -2.13
C LEU A 33 6.54 0.07 -1.89
N PHE A 34 7.21 0.26 -0.76
CA PHE A 34 7.89 1.51 -0.38
C PHE A 34 9.23 1.20 0.30
N PRO A 35 10.14 2.17 0.48
CA PRO A 35 11.45 1.93 1.10
C PRO A 35 11.34 1.32 2.50
N ALA A 36 11.94 0.15 2.70
CA ALA A 36 11.92 -0.55 3.98
C ALA A 36 12.59 0.24 5.13
N THR A 37 13.38 1.28 4.81
CA THR A 37 13.96 2.22 5.77
C THR A 37 12.93 3.02 6.57
N LEU A 38 11.67 3.07 6.10
CA LEU A 38 10.56 3.70 6.84
C LEU A 38 9.99 2.79 7.94
N ILE A 39 10.41 1.53 8.03
CA ILE A 39 10.00 0.63 9.12
C ILE A 39 10.87 0.89 10.34
N SER A 40 10.24 1.17 11.49
CA SER A 40 10.94 1.49 12.73
C SER A 40 11.89 0.35 13.17
N PRO A 41 13.19 0.63 13.36
CA PRO A 41 14.14 -0.35 13.90
C PRO A 41 13.75 -0.85 15.29
N GLU A 42 13.14 0.01 16.11
CA GLU A 42 12.67 -0.35 17.45
C GLU A 42 11.51 -1.35 17.40
N VAL A 43 10.61 -1.18 16.43
CA VAL A 43 9.50 -2.14 16.22
C VAL A 43 10.05 -3.47 15.73
N ILE A 44 11.00 -3.47 14.79
CA ILE A 44 11.66 -4.70 14.31
C ILE A 44 12.32 -5.44 15.48
N ALA A 45 13.07 -4.72 16.33
CA ALA A 45 13.73 -5.31 17.50
C ALA A 45 12.75 -5.86 18.56
N ALA A 46 11.49 -5.41 18.55
CA ALA A 46 10.46 -5.78 19.51
C ALA A 46 9.46 -6.84 18.98
N LEU A 47 9.68 -7.37 17.78
CA LEU A 47 8.94 -8.51 17.25
C LEU A 47 9.36 -9.81 17.94
N PRO A 48 8.46 -10.82 17.99
CA PRO A 48 8.85 -12.17 18.41
C PRO A 48 9.93 -12.76 17.47
N ASP A 49 10.74 -13.67 18.00
CA ASP A 49 11.77 -14.36 17.22
C ASP A 49 11.18 -15.01 15.96
N ASN A 50 11.92 -14.90 14.84
CA ASN A 50 11.54 -15.39 13.50
C ASN A 50 10.33 -14.69 12.86
N TYR A 51 9.78 -13.64 13.45
CA TYR A 51 8.79 -12.79 12.76
C TYR A 51 9.49 -11.64 12.05
N THR A 52 8.91 -11.20 10.95
CA THR A 52 9.34 -9.99 10.25
C THR A 52 8.16 -9.05 10.04
N ILE A 53 8.44 -7.75 9.94
CA ILE A 53 7.47 -6.74 9.49
C ILE A 53 8.12 -5.98 8.35
N ARG A 54 7.41 -5.87 7.22
CA ARG A 54 7.97 -5.30 6.00
C ARG A 54 6.88 -4.68 5.13
N PRO A 55 7.25 -3.82 4.17
CA PRO A 55 6.33 -3.38 3.14
C PRO A 55 5.75 -4.57 2.36
N LEU A 56 4.51 -4.42 1.91
CA LEU A 56 3.84 -5.34 1.01
C LEU A 56 4.67 -5.52 -0.27
N ARG A 57 4.60 -6.70 -0.86
CA ARG A 57 5.19 -7.06 -2.16
C ARG A 57 4.12 -7.62 -3.07
N ARG A 58 4.38 -7.62 -4.38
CA ARG A 58 3.43 -8.18 -5.34
C ARG A 58 3.23 -9.68 -5.11
N SER A 59 4.29 -10.41 -4.76
CA SER A 59 4.21 -11.84 -4.48
C SER A 59 3.45 -12.20 -3.20
N ASP A 60 3.07 -11.24 -2.35
CA ASP A 60 2.31 -11.52 -1.13
C ASP A 60 0.91 -12.07 -1.39
N TYR A 61 0.41 -11.96 -2.64
CA TYR A 61 -0.77 -12.70 -3.10
C TYR A 61 -0.69 -14.20 -2.82
N SER A 62 0.44 -14.85 -3.15
CA SER A 62 0.62 -16.28 -2.96
C SER A 62 1.06 -16.67 -1.54
N ARG A 63 1.21 -15.68 -0.64
CA ARG A 63 1.69 -15.85 0.74
C ARG A 63 0.58 -15.71 1.79
N GLY A 64 -0.68 -15.70 1.35
CA GLY A 64 -1.85 -15.68 2.25
C GLY A 64 -2.35 -14.29 2.63
N TYR A 65 -1.89 -13.22 1.97
CA TYR A 65 -2.30 -11.85 2.28
C TYR A 65 -3.82 -11.66 2.34
N LEU A 66 -4.52 -12.14 1.30
CA LEU A 66 -5.98 -12.01 1.20
C LEU A 66 -6.70 -12.82 2.28
N ASP A 67 -6.16 -13.97 2.70
CA ASP A 67 -6.75 -14.80 3.74
C ASP A 67 -6.66 -14.15 5.12
N VAL A 68 -5.59 -13.40 5.39
CA VAL A 68 -5.49 -12.60 6.62
C VAL A 68 -6.57 -11.51 6.65
N LEU A 69 -6.84 -10.81 5.55
CA LEU A 69 -7.90 -9.79 5.49
C LEU A 69 -9.31 -10.36 5.79
N ARG A 70 -9.55 -11.65 5.51
CA ARG A 70 -10.85 -12.29 5.77
C ARG A 70 -11.22 -12.38 7.26
N VAL A 71 -10.26 -12.18 8.17
CA VAL A 71 -10.58 -12.10 9.62
C VAL A 71 -11.20 -10.76 10.01
N LEU A 72 -11.02 -9.73 9.19
CA LEU A 72 -11.54 -8.39 9.40
C LEU A 72 -12.93 -8.22 8.80
N THR A 73 -13.09 -8.56 7.51
CA THR A 73 -14.34 -8.36 6.77
C THR A 73 -14.42 -9.23 5.51
N THR A 74 -15.49 -9.09 4.74
CA THR A 74 -15.66 -9.74 3.43
C THR A 74 -14.64 -9.23 2.43
N VAL A 75 -13.85 -10.14 1.85
CA VAL A 75 -12.87 -9.83 0.78
C VAL A 75 -13.43 -10.17 -0.62
N GLY A 76 -14.18 -11.27 -0.73
CA GLY A 76 -14.62 -11.83 -2.01
C GLY A 76 -13.59 -12.72 -2.69
N GLU A 77 -13.81 -12.99 -3.98
CA GLU A 77 -12.94 -13.80 -4.83
C GLU A 77 -12.12 -12.87 -5.73
N ILE A 78 -10.81 -12.80 -5.46
CA ILE A 78 -9.87 -11.93 -6.18
C ILE A 78 -8.86 -12.85 -6.87
N THR A 79 -8.81 -12.78 -8.20
CA THR A 79 -7.80 -13.51 -8.98
C THR A 79 -6.44 -12.81 -8.92
N GLU A 80 -5.36 -13.51 -9.26
CA GLU A 80 -4.02 -12.93 -9.31
C GLU A 80 -3.93 -11.76 -10.30
N GLU A 81 -4.68 -11.81 -11.41
CA GLU A 81 -4.75 -10.70 -12.37
C GLU A 81 -5.40 -9.45 -11.74
N MET A 82 -6.48 -9.63 -10.97
CA MET A 82 -7.14 -8.52 -10.26
C MET A 82 -6.23 -7.95 -9.17
N TRP A 83 -5.54 -8.82 -8.44
CA TRP A 83 -4.52 -8.43 -7.47
C TRP A 83 -3.43 -7.58 -8.12
N ASN A 84 -2.81 -8.07 -9.20
CA ASN A 84 -1.72 -7.38 -9.88
C ASN A 84 -2.15 -5.99 -10.35
N LYS A 85 -3.34 -5.87 -10.97
CA LYS A 85 -3.90 -4.58 -11.38
C LYS A 85 -4.08 -3.61 -10.21
N ARG A 86 -4.58 -4.08 -9.07
CA ARG A 86 -4.74 -3.24 -7.87
C ARG A 86 -3.38 -2.88 -7.27
N TYR A 87 -2.45 -3.83 -7.17
CA TYR A 87 -1.11 -3.62 -6.65
C TYR A 87 -0.33 -2.59 -7.47
N GLU A 88 -0.40 -2.65 -8.80
CA GLU A 88 0.21 -1.66 -9.70
C GLU A 88 -0.37 -0.26 -9.48
N TRP A 89 -1.69 -0.16 -9.35
CA TRP A 89 -2.36 1.11 -9.06
C TRP A 89 -1.89 1.70 -7.72
N ILE A 90 -1.77 0.88 -6.68
CA ILE A 90 -1.27 1.29 -5.37
C ILE A 90 0.21 1.69 -5.46
N THR A 91 1.02 0.92 -6.18
CA THR A 91 2.46 1.19 -6.36
C THR A 91 2.71 2.52 -7.05
N SER A 92 1.87 2.92 -8.01
CA SER A 92 1.96 4.24 -8.65
C SER A 92 1.60 5.42 -7.74
N ARG A 93 1.20 5.14 -6.48
CA ARG A 93 0.83 6.09 -5.42
C ARG A 93 1.51 5.71 -4.10
N ASN A 94 2.74 5.20 -4.17
CA ASN A 94 3.49 4.72 -3.01
C ASN A 94 4.03 5.84 -2.10
N ASP A 95 3.69 7.09 -2.38
CA ASP A 95 3.79 8.24 -1.49
C ASP A 95 2.47 8.53 -0.73
N GLU A 96 1.37 7.87 -1.10
CA GLU A 96 0.05 7.96 -0.45
C GLU A 96 -0.30 6.68 0.30
N TYR A 97 -0.01 5.51 -0.28
CA TYR A 97 -0.34 4.19 0.28
C TYR A 97 0.90 3.49 0.85
N TYR A 98 0.88 3.23 2.15
CA TYR A 98 1.91 2.49 2.86
C TYR A 98 1.30 1.23 3.46
N MET A 99 1.38 0.12 2.72
CA MET A 99 0.85 -1.17 3.15
C MET A 99 1.97 -2.05 3.68
N ILE A 100 1.77 -2.63 4.87
CA ILE A 100 2.75 -3.51 5.52
C ILE A 100 2.16 -4.87 5.81
N VAL A 101 3.04 -5.86 5.90
CA VAL A 101 2.72 -7.21 6.33
C VAL A 101 3.62 -7.61 7.48
N VAL A 102 3.07 -8.43 8.38
CA VAL A 102 3.83 -9.23 9.33
C VAL A 102 3.89 -10.65 8.77
N CYS A 103 5.09 -11.22 8.72
CA CYS A 103 5.32 -12.60 8.29
C CYS A 103 5.83 -13.45 9.46
N ASP A 104 5.43 -14.73 9.48
CA ASP A 104 5.97 -15.72 10.42
C ASP A 104 7.31 -16.29 9.92
N GLY A 105 7.88 -17.26 10.67
CA GLY A 105 9.18 -17.87 10.34
C GLY A 105 9.18 -18.71 9.06
N GLU A 106 8.02 -18.97 8.46
CA GLU A 106 7.86 -19.64 7.17
C GLU A 106 7.61 -18.64 6.03
N ASP A 107 7.74 -17.34 6.30
CA ASP A 107 7.53 -16.24 5.35
C ASP A 107 6.08 -16.19 4.79
N ARG A 108 5.12 -16.68 5.58
CA ARG A 108 3.67 -16.54 5.34
C ARG A 108 3.18 -15.25 5.96
N VAL A 109 2.28 -14.54 5.27
CA VAL A 109 1.65 -13.34 5.81
C VAL A 109 0.67 -13.75 6.90
N VAL A 110 0.84 -13.18 8.09
CA VAL A 110 0.03 -13.46 9.29
C VAL A 110 -0.60 -12.21 9.90
N GLY A 111 -0.20 -11.03 9.43
CA GLY A 111 -0.80 -9.75 9.80
C GLY A 111 -0.65 -8.73 8.69
N THR A 112 -1.58 -7.78 8.62
CA THR A 112 -1.58 -6.70 7.63
C THR A 112 -2.11 -5.41 8.27
N GLY A 113 -1.68 -4.29 7.69
CA GLY A 113 -2.23 -2.98 7.96
C GLY A 113 -1.80 -1.97 6.91
N SER A 114 -2.59 -0.92 6.75
CA SER A 114 -2.39 0.11 5.76
C SER A 114 -2.36 1.48 6.40
N LEU A 115 -1.55 2.38 5.86
CA LEU A 115 -1.61 3.82 6.13
C LEU A 115 -1.86 4.56 4.82
N LEU A 116 -2.91 5.37 4.78
CA LEU A 116 -3.20 6.30 3.70
C LEU A 116 -2.88 7.72 4.17
N VAL A 117 -2.07 8.45 3.41
CA VAL A 117 -1.68 9.82 3.74
C VAL A 117 -2.51 10.82 2.94
N GLU A 118 -3.41 11.51 3.63
CA GLU A 118 -4.26 12.54 3.06
C GLU A 118 -3.59 13.93 3.14
N ARG A 119 -3.45 14.61 2.01
CA ARG A 119 -2.96 15.99 1.94
C ARG A 119 -4.12 16.96 2.17
N LYS A 120 -3.91 17.97 3.01
CA LYS A 120 -4.94 18.97 3.38
C LYS A 120 -4.44 20.39 3.15
N PHE A 121 -5.36 21.35 2.95
CA PHE A 121 -5.02 22.78 3.00
C PHE A 121 -4.89 23.31 4.43
N ILE A 122 -5.73 22.81 5.34
CA ILE A 122 -5.68 23.15 6.78
C ILE A 122 -4.38 22.68 7.42
N HIS A 123 -4.07 23.19 8.62
CA HIS A 123 -2.79 22.93 9.30
C HIS A 123 -1.58 23.27 8.42
N SER A 124 -1.67 24.40 7.68
CA SER A 124 -0.58 24.93 6.85
C SER A 124 -0.09 23.94 5.79
N LEU A 125 -1.01 23.46 4.94
CA LEU A 125 -0.75 22.41 3.96
C LEU A 125 -0.37 21.06 4.61
N GLY A 126 -0.94 20.77 5.79
CA GLY A 126 -0.60 19.60 6.60
C GLY A 126 -1.13 18.29 6.02
N MET A 127 -0.65 17.17 6.58
CA MET A 127 -1.07 15.82 6.19
C MET A 127 -1.63 15.02 7.37
N VAL A 128 -2.59 14.13 7.10
CA VAL A 128 -3.16 13.20 8.08
C VAL A 128 -2.94 11.77 7.61
N GLY A 129 -2.46 10.93 8.52
CA GLY A 129 -2.42 9.49 8.32
C GLY A 129 -3.75 8.84 8.68
N HIS A 130 -4.28 8.00 7.81
CA HIS A 130 -5.46 7.17 8.06
C HIS A 130 -5.01 5.71 8.12
N ILE A 131 -5.15 5.09 9.29
CA ILE A 131 -4.77 3.69 9.50
C ILE A 131 -5.98 2.81 9.16
N GLU A 132 -5.79 1.90 8.21
CA GLU A 132 -6.84 1.09 7.61
C GLU A 132 -6.47 -0.41 7.60
N ASP A 133 -7.48 -1.26 7.41
CA ASP A 133 -7.34 -2.69 7.10
C ASP A 133 -6.44 -3.48 8.07
N ILE A 134 -6.54 -3.19 9.37
CA ILE A 134 -5.78 -3.90 10.41
C ILE A 134 -6.35 -5.30 10.63
N ALA A 135 -5.54 -6.32 10.31
CA ALA A 135 -5.91 -7.71 10.51
C ALA A 135 -4.73 -8.57 10.98
N VAL A 136 -5.02 -9.54 11.85
CA VAL A 136 -4.06 -10.56 12.30
C VAL A 136 -4.76 -11.91 12.31
N GLU A 137 -4.13 -12.91 11.70
CA GLU A 137 -4.64 -14.29 11.63
C GLU A 137 -5.02 -14.80 13.04
N LYS A 138 -6.15 -15.52 13.17
CA LYS A 138 -6.76 -15.84 14.48
C LYS A 138 -5.82 -16.56 15.46
N ASN A 139 -5.05 -17.54 14.98
CA ASN A 139 -4.01 -18.29 15.72
C ASN A 139 -2.73 -17.48 15.99
N GLN A 140 -2.61 -16.28 15.44
CA GLN A 140 -1.48 -15.35 15.61
C GLN A 140 -1.83 -14.16 16.51
N GLN A 141 -3.11 -14.02 16.88
CA GLN A 141 -3.58 -13.00 17.82
C GLN A 141 -3.03 -13.23 19.24
N GLY A 142 -3.04 -12.18 20.06
CA GLY A 142 -2.47 -12.21 21.42
C GLY A 142 -0.94 -12.12 21.50
N LYS A 143 -0.22 -12.26 20.37
CA LYS A 143 1.25 -12.20 20.28
C LYS A 143 1.81 -10.80 20.06
N LYS A 144 1.02 -9.76 20.34
CA LYS A 144 1.36 -8.33 20.13
C LYS A 144 1.61 -7.91 18.67
N LEU A 145 1.34 -8.76 17.67
CA LEU A 145 1.56 -8.43 16.26
C LEU A 145 0.73 -7.21 15.82
N GLY A 146 -0.55 -7.15 16.19
CA GLY A 146 -1.39 -5.98 15.92
C GLY A 146 -0.82 -4.68 16.51
N LEU A 147 -0.28 -4.73 17.73
CA LEU A 147 0.38 -3.57 18.34
C LEU A 147 1.60 -3.13 17.51
N ARG A 148 2.40 -4.07 17.00
CA ARG A 148 3.58 -3.76 16.15
C ARG A 148 3.17 -3.17 14.80
N ILE A 149 2.06 -3.63 14.22
CA ILE A 149 1.48 -3.05 13.00
C ILE A 149 1.11 -1.59 13.26
N ILE A 150 0.33 -1.29 14.31
CA ILE A 150 -0.05 0.10 14.64
C ILE A 150 1.17 0.98 14.90
N GLN A 151 2.13 0.52 15.69
CA GLN A 151 3.36 1.26 15.96
C GLN A 151 4.16 1.56 14.70
N THR A 152 4.20 0.63 13.75
CA THR A 152 4.89 0.82 12.47
C THR A 152 4.18 1.86 11.62
N LEU A 153 2.86 1.76 11.47
CA LEU A 153 2.09 2.71 10.65
C LEU A 153 2.12 4.12 11.24
N ASP A 154 2.03 4.25 12.56
CA ASP A 154 2.13 5.55 13.23
C ASP A 154 3.53 6.16 13.10
N HIS A 155 4.59 5.33 13.19
CA HIS A 155 5.94 5.76 12.89
C HIS A 155 6.09 6.26 11.45
N VAL A 156 5.58 5.50 10.46
CA VAL A 156 5.61 5.91 9.05
C VAL A 156 4.90 7.25 8.87
N ALA A 157 3.71 7.42 9.44
CA ALA A 157 2.95 8.66 9.35
C ALA A 157 3.74 9.87 9.90
N ALA A 158 4.37 9.70 11.07
CA ALA A 158 5.22 10.74 11.64
C ALA A 158 6.46 11.04 10.77
N GLN A 159 7.13 10.00 10.24
CA GLN A 159 8.32 10.17 9.38
C GLN A 159 8.02 10.90 8.07
N VAL A 160 6.85 10.66 7.47
CA VAL A 160 6.46 11.34 6.23
C VAL A 160 5.83 12.72 6.47
N GLY A 161 5.68 13.14 7.72
CA GLY A 161 5.27 14.51 8.08
C GLY A 161 3.78 14.70 8.35
N CYS A 162 3.03 13.62 8.64
CA CYS A 162 1.66 13.77 9.14
C CYS A 162 1.66 14.44 10.51
N TYR A 163 0.71 15.36 10.74
CA TYR A 163 0.57 16.00 12.06
C TYR A 163 -0.23 15.13 13.05
N LYS A 164 -0.93 14.11 12.55
CA LYS A 164 -1.61 13.07 13.33
C LYS A 164 -1.92 11.84 12.48
N SER A 165 -2.15 10.72 13.16
CA SER A 165 -2.78 9.52 12.62
C SER A 165 -4.20 9.37 13.20
N ILE A 166 -5.15 8.89 12.40
CA ILE A 166 -6.51 8.56 12.84
C ILE A 166 -6.92 7.17 12.31
N LEU A 167 -7.92 6.58 12.95
CA LEU A 167 -8.56 5.33 12.56
C LEU A 167 -9.95 5.28 13.20
N ASP A 168 -10.81 4.47 12.62
CA ASP A 168 -12.12 4.14 13.17
C ASP A 168 -12.09 2.72 13.76
N CYS A 169 -12.84 2.51 14.85
CA CYS A 169 -12.93 1.21 15.50
C CYS A 169 -14.26 1.00 16.23
N SER A 170 -14.62 -0.27 16.41
CA SER A 170 -15.76 -0.65 17.25
C SER A 170 -15.43 -0.51 18.74
N GLU A 171 -16.47 -0.38 19.56
CA GLU A 171 -16.34 -0.33 21.03
C GLU A 171 -15.57 -1.54 21.59
N VAL A 172 -15.74 -2.72 20.97
CA VAL A 172 -15.07 -3.96 21.39
C VAL A 172 -13.54 -3.85 21.25
N ASN A 173 -13.07 -3.14 20.22
CA ASN A 173 -11.65 -3.03 19.90
C ASN A 173 -11.01 -1.72 20.40
N GLU A 174 -11.80 -0.77 20.90
CA GLU A 174 -11.30 0.51 21.43
C GLU A 174 -10.19 0.31 22.48
N GLY A 175 -10.37 -0.64 23.40
CA GLY A 175 -9.37 -0.94 24.43
C GLY A 175 -8.04 -1.50 23.89
N PHE A 176 -8.02 -2.01 22.66
CA PHE A 176 -6.77 -2.35 21.97
C PHE A 176 -6.07 -1.10 21.44
N TYR A 177 -6.80 -0.16 20.83
CA TYR A 177 -6.24 1.07 20.31
C TYR A 177 -5.77 2.03 21.41
N ASP A 178 -6.44 2.06 22.56
CA ASP A 178 -5.97 2.79 23.75
C ASP A 178 -4.59 2.27 24.23
N LYS A 179 -4.39 0.94 24.22
CA LYS A 179 -3.08 0.31 24.52
C LYS A 179 -2.02 0.60 23.47
N CYS A 180 -2.42 0.97 22.25
CA CYS A 180 -1.51 1.42 21.21
C CYS A 180 -1.16 2.91 21.32
N GLY A 181 -1.75 3.65 22.28
CA GLY A 181 -1.50 5.07 22.49
C GLY A 181 -2.51 6.01 21.82
N PHE A 182 -3.49 5.46 21.09
CA PHE A 182 -4.57 6.25 20.49
C PHE A 182 -5.59 6.67 21.55
N LYS A 183 -6.36 7.73 21.27
CA LYS A 183 -7.43 8.23 22.13
C LYS A 183 -8.68 8.48 21.29
N ARG A 184 -9.86 8.26 21.87
CA ARG A 184 -11.14 8.57 21.25
C ARG A 184 -11.19 10.05 20.87
N ALA A 185 -11.44 10.35 19.59
CA ALA A 185 -11.38 11.70 19.03
C ALA A 185 -12.64 12.14 18.28
N GLY A 186 -13.62 11.24 18.09
CA GLY A 186 -14.84 11.52 17.34
C GLY A 186 -15.75 10.30 17.25
N LEU A 187 -16.75 10.39 16.37
CA LEU A 187 -17.65 9.30 16.00
C LEU A 187 -17.50 9.04 14.50
N GLU A 188 -17.32 7.78 14.12
CA GLU A 188 -17.45 7.35 12.73
C GLU A 188 -18.93 7.44 12.33
N MET A 189 -19.19 7.97 11.13
CA MET A 189 -20.52 8.04 10.53
C MET A 189 -20.46 7.37 9.16
N ALA A 190 -21.33 6.39 8.90
CA ALA A 190 -21.35 5.65 7.65
C ALA A 190 -22.69 5.74 6.92
N HIS A 191 -22.64 5.76 5.58
CA HIS A 191 -23.79 5.61 4.70
C HIS A 191 -23.41 4.62 3.58
N TYR A 192 -23.98 3.41 3.63
CA TYR A 192 -23.70 2.34 2.67
C TYR A 192 -24.60 2.47 1.44
N TYR A 193 -24.03 2.24 0.24
CA TYR A 193 -24.71 2.29 -1.06
C TYR A 193 -24.93 0.91 -1.67
#